data_AF-A0A955D2L0-F1
#
_entry.id   AF-A0A955D2L0-F1
#
_cell.length_a   1.000
_cell.length_b   1.000
_cell.length_c   1.000
_cell.angle_alpha   90.00
_cell.angle_beta   90.00
_cell.angle_gamma   90.00
#
_symmetry.space_group_name_H-M   'P 1'
#
loop_
_entity.id
_entity.type
_entity.pdbx_description
1 polymer ?
#
loop_
_entity_poly.entity_id
_entity_poly.type
_entity_poly.pdbx_seq_one_letter_code
_entity_poly.pdbx_strand_id
1 'polypeptide(L)'
;MLKSTMIVAALCMAAIFGSQALGQCETDLNGDGQTNGADLGILLAGWGECPGDPCEDASSDCCSADGGPGCSCLVCENCVCIVDKSCCETQWDAECVQLATIDCENNCPPCGGALGVPPCPTDLNGDGQTNGADLGILLGAWGACPLGPCESPQSDCCSPNGGPGCSCLVCENCVCIVDKSCCETQWDADCVQLATIDCENNCPCR
;
A
#
# COMPACT_ATOMS: atom_id res chain seq x y z
N MET A 1 33.71 -18.12 -14.25
CA MET A 1 34.17 -18.37 -12.88
C MET A 1 34.31 -17.03 -12.16
N LEU A 2 33.47 -16.87 -11.12
CA LEU A 2 33.47 -15.89 -10.02
C LEU A 2 34.42 -14.68 -10.11
N LYS A 3 33.83 -13.47 -10.17
CA LYS A 3 34.21 -12.26 -9.39
C LYS A 3 33.40 -11.05 -9.88
N SER A 4 32.31 -10.70 -9.18
CA SER A 4 31.84 -9.32 -8.95
C SER A 4 30.59 -9.29 -8.05
N THR A 5 30.61 -10.08 -6.98
CA THR A 5 29.67 -10.03 -5.87
C THR A 5 30.37 -9.23 -4.78
N MET A 6 30.01 -7.95 -4.51
CA MET A 6 30.23 -7.27 -3.21
C MET A 6 29.87 -5.77 -3.06
N ILE A 7 29.08 -5.10 -3.92
CA ILE A 7 28.84 -3.63 -3.74
C ILE A 7 27.38 -3.16 -3.63
N VAL A 8 26.34 -4.01 -3.67
CA VAL A 8 24.94 -3.50 -3.51
C VAL A 8 24.18 -4.06 -2.30
N ALA A 9 24.83 -4.90 -1.48
CA ALA A 9 24.22 -5.45 -0.25
C ALA A 9 24.60 -4.64 1.00
N ALA A 10 24.21 -3.37 1.07
CA ALA A 10 24.20 -2.58 2.31
C ALA A 10 23.64 -1.17 2.08
N LEU A 11 22.31 -1.01 2.12
CA LEU A 11 21.59 0.21 2.54
C LEU A 11 20.08 -0.04 2.41
N CYS A 12 19.53 -0.89 3.28
CA CYS A 12 18.16 -0.73 3.81
C CYS A 12 17.96 -1.68 5.01
N MET A 13 18.72 -1.47 6.08
CA MET A 13 18.36 -1.97 7.41
C MET A 13 17.90 -0.75 8.21
N ALA A 14 16.59 -0.48 8.22
CA ALA A 14 15.82 0.11 9.33
C ALA A 14 14.43 0.55 8.85
N ALA A 15 13.46 -0.35 8.93
CA ALA A 15 12.11 0.01 9.38
C ALA A 15 11.66 -1.09 10.33
N ILE A 16 11.87 -0.83 11.63
CA ILE A 16 11.26 -1.59 12.72
C ILE A 16 9.84 -1.03 12.85
N PHE A 17 8.89 -1.60 12.10
CA PHE A 17 7.47 -1.62 12.42
C PHE A 17 6.94 -2.98 11.94
N GLY A 18 6.04 -3.57 12.73
CA GLY A 18 5.71 -4.99 12.65
C GLY A 18 5.23 -5.45 11.28
N SER A 19 5.37 -6.75 11.07
CA SER A 19 4.67 -7.52 10.03
C SER A 19 3.25 -7.00 9.84
N GLN A 20 3.01 -6.26 8.78
CA GLN A 20 1.68 -5.94 8.30
C GLN A 20 1.76 -6.11 6.78
N ALA A 21 1.11 -7.17 6.33
CA ALA A 21 1.06 -7.61 4.96
C ALA A 21 0.36 -6.56 4.08
N LEU A 22 1.04 -6.06 3.05
CA LEU A 22 0.42 -5.22 2.01
C LEU A 22 -0.31 -6.10 0.98
N GLY A 23 -1.30 -6.84 1.46
CA GLY A 23 -2.12 -7.80 0.71
C GLY A 23 -3.36 -8.26 1.47
N GLN A 24 -3.91 -7.40 2.32
CA GLN A 24 -5.15 -7.66 3.06
C GLN A 24 -6.32 -7.62 2.09
N CYS A 25 -7.31 -8.51 2.24
CA CYS A 25 -8.60 -8.22 1.61
C CYS A 25 -9.05 -6.89 2.17
N GLU A 26 -9.65 -6.03 1.35
CA GLU A 26 -10.03 -4.66 1.74
C GLU A 26 -10.90 -4.64 3.01
N THR A 27 -11.51 -5.77 3.37
CA THR A 27 -12.40 -5.97 4.51
C THR A 27 -11.73 -6.50 5.80
N ASP A 28 -10.45 -6.89 5.78
CA ASP A 28 -9.65 -7.24 6.97
C ASP A 28 -8.97 -5.97 7.51
N LEU A 29 -9.73 -5.21 8.30
CA LEU A 29 -9.40 -3.85 8.73
C LEU A 29 -8.42 -3.83 9.91
N ASN A 30 -8.29 -4.93 10.64
CA ASN A 30 -7.32 -5.06 11.73
C ASN A 30 -6.07 -5.87 11.35
N GLY A 31 -6.07 -6.47 10.15
CA GLY A 31 -4.95 -7.25 9.63
C GLY A 31 -4.76 -8.60 10.30
N ASP A 32 -5.83 -9.20 10.84
CA ASP A 32 -5.76 -10.48 11.55
C ASP A 32 -5.99 -11.71 10.65
N GLY A 33 -6.18 -11.49 9.35
CA GLY A 33 -6.42 -12.52 8.34
C GLY A 33 -7.87 -13.01 8.28
N GLN A 34 -8.80 -12.39 8.99
CA GLN A 34 -10.21 -12.76 9.00
C GLN A 34 -11.10 -11.53 8.95
N THR A 35 -12.04 -11.48 8.00
CA THR A 35 -13.13 -10.49 8.04
C THR A 35 -14.22 -10.98 8.98
N ASN A 36 -14.22 -10.45 10.20
CA ASN A 36 -15.07 -10.91 11.28
C ASN A 36 -15.69 -9.75 12.10
N GLY A 37 -16.19 -10.06 13.30
CA GLY A 37 -16.78 -9.06 14.19
C GLY A 37 -15.81 -7.96 14.63
N ALA A 38 -14.50 -8.22 14.61
CA ALA A 38 -13.47 -7.22 14.88
C ALA A 38 -13.45 -6.14 13.79
N ASP A 39 -13.45 -6.53 12.53
CA ASP A 39 -13.47 -5.62 11.37
C ASP A 39 -14.78 -4.89 11.26
N LEU A 40 -15.90 -5.59 11.51
CA LEU A 40 -17.21 -4.95 11.62
C LEU A 40 -17.20 -3.87 12.70
N GLY A 41 -16.54 -4.11 13.84
CA GLY A 41 -16.38 -3.13 14.90
C GLY A 41 -15.60 -1.90 14.44
N ILE A 42 -14.57 -2.07 13.62
CA ILE A 42 -13.79 -0.98 13.03
C ILE A 42 -14.63 -0.21 12.02
N LEU A 43 -15.32 -0.90 11.11
CA LEU A 43 -16.21 -0.27 10.13
C LEU A 43 -17.31 0.56 10.80
N LEU A 44 -17.96 0.01 11.83
CA LEU A 44 -19.01 0.73 12.57
C LEU A 44 -18.44 1.90 13.39
N ALA A 45 -17.19 1.84 13.82
CA ALA A 45 -16.53 2.96 14.50
C ALA A 45 -16.24 4.14 13.54
N GLY A 46 -16.07 3.86 12.25
CA GLY A 46 -15.89 4.85 11.17
C GLY A 46 -17.19 5.33 10.52
N TRP A 47 -18.37 4.93 11.02
CA TRP A 47 -19.64 5.19 10.35
C TRP A 47 -19.96 6.67 10.14
N GLY A 48 -20.38 7.02 8.92
CA GLY A 48 -20.82 8.35 8.54
C GLY A 48 -20.03 8.89 7.35
N GLU A 49 -20.05 10.22 7.20
CA GLU A 49 -19.10 10.89 6.32
C GLU A 49 -17.71 10.56 6.82
N CYS A 50 -16.89 9.99 5.95
CA CYS A 50 -15.48 10.00 6.22
C CYS A 50 -15.08 11.47 6.20
N PRO A 51 -14.38 11.97 7.23
CA PRO A 51 -13.81 13.30 7.15
C PRO A 51 -12.95 13.27 5.90
N GLY A 52 -13.43 13.91 4.82
CA GLY A 52 -12.69 13.99 3.58
C GLY A 52 -11.28 14.42 3.96
N ASP A 53 -10.29 13.78 3.37
CA ASP A 53 -8.92 14.19 3.59
C ASP A 53 -8.91 15.72 3.40
N PRO A 54 -8.49 16.54 4.38
CA PRO A 54 -8.48 18.01 4.25
C PRO A 54 -7.71 18.50 3.02
N CYS A 55 -7.05 17.57 2.32
CA CYS A 55 -6.24 17.68 1.13
C CYS A 55 -7.02 17.46 -0.19
N GLU A 56 -8.26 16.99 -0.16
CA GLU A 56 -9.09 16.76 -1.36
C GLU A 56 -9.78 18.02 -1.90
N ASP A 57 -9.94 19.04 -1.07
CA ASP A 57 -10.46 20.30 -1.57
C ASP A 57 -9.37 20.96 -2.42
N ALA A 58 -9.76 21.42 -3.62
CA ALA A 58 -8.90 22.23 -4.52
C ALA A 58 -8.46 23.59 -3.91
N SER A 59 -8.65 23.76 -2.61
CA SER A 59 -8.21 24.87 -1.77
C SER A 59 -6.90 24.57 -1.02
N SER A 60 -6.35 23.36 -1.10
CA SER A 60 -5.07 23.02 -0.46
C SER A 60 -3.92 23.84 -1.05
N ASP A 61 -3.19 24.58 -0.20
CA ASP A 61 -2.05 25.41 -0.59
C ASP A 61 -0.76 24.58 -0.81
N CYS A 62 -0.76 23.29 -0.46
CA CYS A 62 0.43 22.43 -0.49
C CYS A 62 1.05 22.23 -1.89
N CYS A 63 0.29 22.48 -2.97
CA CYS A 63 0.78 22.35 -4.35
C CYS A 63 1.39 23.63 -4.91
N SER A 64 1.54 24.66 -4.10
CA SER A 64 2.08 25.94 -4.52
C SER A 64 2.92 26.53 -3.40
N ALA A 65 4.02 27.16 -3.76
CA ALA A 65 4.83 27.89 -2.79
C ALA A 65 4.01 29.08 -2.26
N ASP A 66 3.68 29.07 -0.98
CA ASP A 66 2.92 30.14 -0.32
C ASP A 66 3.85 31.12 0.44
N GLY A 67 5.11 30.70 0.70
CA GLY A 67 6.12 31.45 1.43
C GLY A 67 5.92 31.48 2.95
N GLY A 68 4.91 30.79 3.49
CA GLY A 68 4.69 30.56 4.91
C GLY A 68 5.25 29.20 5.35
N PRO A 69 5.41 28.93 6.67
CA PRO A 69 5.76 27.62 7.15
C PRO A 69 4.57 26.66 7.08
N GLY A 70 4.79 25.45 6.57
CA GLY A 70 3.77 24.40 6.49
C GLY A 70 2.77 24.63 5.37
N CYS A 71 1.73 23.82 5.33
CA CYS A 71 0.66 23.90 4.35
C CYS A 71 -0.66 23.37 4.96
N SER A 72 -1.80 23.61 4.32
CA SER A 72 -3.14 23.36 4.86
C SER A 72 -3.52 21.88 5.00
N CYS A 73 -2.83 20.98 4.29
CA CYS A 73 -3.04 19.54 4.37
C CYS A 73 -2.08 18.93 5.40
N LEU A 74 -2.60 18.57 6.57
CA LEU A 74 -1.79 18.03 7.67
C LEU A 74 -1.05 16.73 7.30
N VAL A 75 -1.65 15.89 6.46
CA VAL A 75 -1.01 14.64 6.00
C VAL A 75 0.21 14.96 5.10
N CYS A 76 0.03 15.89 4.15
CA CYS A 76 1.08 16.34 3.26
C CYS A 76 2.16 17.13 4.00
N GLU A 77 1.77 18.08 4.85
CA GLU A 77 2.67 18.85 5.71
C GLU A 77 3.53 17.89 6.53
N ASN A 78 2.93 16.97 7.30
CA ASN A 78 3.68 16.05 8.16
C ASN A 78 4.68 15.19 7.38
N CYS A 79 4.32 14.72 6.18
CA CYS A 79 5.28 13.97 5.36
C CYS A 79 6.46 14.84 4.95
N VAL A 80 6.21 16.02 4.38
CA VAL A 80 7.27 16.94 3.94
C VAL A 80 8.11 17.39 5.13
N CYS A 81 7.52 17.63 6.31
CA CYS A 81 8.23 17.96 7.55
C CYS A 81 9.27 16.91 7.97
N ILE A 82 8.95 15.62 7.75
CA ILE A 82 9.82 14.50 8.12
C ILE A 82 11.03 14.45 7.18
N VAL A 83 10.80 14.72 5.90
CA VAL A 83 11.85 14.72 4.86
C VAL A 83 12.71 15.99 4.99
N ASP A 84 12.07 17.16 5.02
CA ASP A 84 12.70 18.45 5.21
C ASP A 84 11.92 19.31 6.22
N LYS A 85 12.51 19.42 7.40
CA LYS A 85 11.99 20.20 8.52
C LYS A 85 11.95 21.71 8.23
N SER A 86 12.74 22.21 7.29
CA SER A 86 12.71 23.63 6.93
C SER A 86 11.37 24.03 6.28
N CYS A 87 10.69 23.10 5.61
CA CYS A 87 9.37 23.34 5.01
C CYS A 87 8.28 23.71 6.03
N CYS A 88 8.40 23.27 7.30
CA CYS A 88 7.44 23.58 8.36
C CYS A 88 7.93 24.57 9.42
N GLU A 89 9.22 24.90 9.40
CA GLU A 89 9.78 25.88 10.34
C GLU A 89 10.13 27.21 9.67
N THR A 90 10.34 27.23 8.35
CA THR A 90 10.88 28.38 7.65
C THR A 90 9.99 28.86 6.50
N GLN A 91 9.83 28.05 5.46
CA GLN A 91 9.06 28.44 4.27
C GLN A 91 8.66 27.22 3.45
N TRP A 92 7.45 27.25 2.92
CA TRP A 92 6.94 26.32 1.93
C TRP A 92 7.24 26.90 0.55
N ASP A 93 8.33 26.42 -0.06
CA ASP A 93 8.83 26.89 -1.34
C ASP A 93 8.72 25.84 -2.45
N ALA A 94 9.30 26.12 -3.62
CA ALA A 94 9.23 25.22 -4.77
C ALA A 94 9.91 23.85 -4.52
N GLU A 95 10.87 23.77 -3.60
CA GLU A 95 11.49 22.50 -3.22
C GLU A 95 10.54 21.71 -2.30
N CYS A 96 9.88 22.36 -1.34
CA CYS A 96 8.82 21.74 -0.53
C CYS A 96 7.66 21.20 -1.38
N VAL A 97 7.26 21.93 -2.43
CA VAL A 97 6.25 21.47 -3.41
C VAL A 97 6.75 20.26 -4.21
N GLN A 98 8.04 20.23 -4.60
CA GLN A 98 8.60 19.07 -5.31
C GLN A 98 8.65 17.82 -4.43
N LEU A 99 9.00 17.97 -3.16
CA LEU A 99 8.98 16.88 -2.16
C LEU A 99 7.55 16.34 -1.99
N ALA A 100 6.55 17.22 -1.90
CA ALA A 100 5.15 16.85 -1.83
C ALA A 100 4.67 16.06 -3.06
N THR A 101 5.18 16.36 -4.25
CA THR A 101 4.77 15.72 -5.51
C THR A 101 5.44 14.36 -5.79
N ILE A 102 6.69 14.14 -5.37
CA ILE A 102 7.51 13.02 -5.86
C ILE A 102 7.90 12.02 -4.76
N ASP A 103 8.21 12.51 -3.56
CA ASP A 103 8.90 11.69 -2.53
C ASP A 103 7.96 11.25 -1.41
N CYS A 104 6.84 11.94 -1.22
CA CYS A 104 5.84 11.64 -0.20
C CYS A 104 4.76 10.65 -0.69
N GLU A 105 5.14 9.42 -1.06
CA GLU A 105 4.32 8.21 -1.32
C GLU A 105 2.95 8.37 -2.04
N ASN A 106 2.71 9.46 -2.78
CA ASN A 106 1.39 9.87 -3.30
C ASN A 106 0.34 10.24 -2.23
N ASN A 107 0.75 10.41 -0.97
CA ASN A 107 -0.13 10.81 0.15
C ASN A 107 -0.38 12.33 0.19
N CYS A 108 0.01 13.07 -0.85
CA CYS A 108 -0.35 14.47 -1.03
C CYS A 108 -1.23 14.67 -2.28
N PRO A 109 -2.54 14.35 -2.20
CA PRO A 109 -3.51 14.95 -3.10
C PRO A 109 -3.53 16.48 -2.87
N PRO A 110 -3.61 17.34 -3.90
CA PRO A 110 -3.68 17.05 -5.34
C PRO A 110 -2.32 17.13 -6.09
N CYS A 111 -1.17 17.21 -5.40
CA CYS A 111 0.11 17.56 -6.03
C CYS A 111 0.84 16.38 -6.69
N GLY A 112 0.45 15.12 -6.43
CA GLY A 112 1.16 13.95 -6.93
C GLY A 112 0.40 12.62 -7.03
N GLY A 113 -0.85 12.52 -6.56
CA GLY A 113 -1.61 11.27 -6.61
C GLY A 113 -3.09 11.46 -6.97
N ALA A 114 -3.53 10.81 -8.04
CA ALA A 114 -4.95 10.67 -8.42
C ALA A 114 -5.54 9.32 -7.96
N LEU A 115 -4.92 8.68 -6.96
CA LEU A 115 -5.44 7.44 -6.41
C LEU A 115 -6.12 7.79 -5.09
N GLY A 116 -7.44 7.68 -5.09
CA GLY A 116 -8.25 7.76 -3.88
C GLY A 116 -7.79 6.68 -2.92
N VAL A 117 -6.86 7.03 -2.04
CA VAL A 117 -6.76 6.40 -0.74
C VAL A 117 -8.05 6.83 -0.04
N PRO A 118 -8.98 5.91 0.23
CA PRO A 118 -10.23 6.29 0.86
C PRO A 118 -9.90 7.05 2.16
N PRO A 119 -10.56 8.20 2.42
CA PRO A 119 -10.24 9.15 3.50
C PRO A 119 -10.32 8.54 4.92
N CYS A 120 -10.76 7.29 4.99
CA CYS A 120 -10.86 6.45 6.17
C CYS A 120 -10.64 4.99 5.70
N PRO A 121 -10.02 4.12 6.50
CA PRO A 121 -9.88 2.70 6.17
C PRO A 121 -11.21 1.94 5.99
N THR A 122 -12.33 2.58 6.34
CA THR A 122 -13.66 1.99 6.39
C THR A 122 -14.55 2.32 5.19
N ASP A 123 -14.13 3.24 4.31
CA ASP A 123 -14.75 3.52 3.02
C ASP A 123 -14.19 2.54 1.99
N LEU A 124 -14.86 1.40 1.86
CA LEU A 124 -14.42 0.26 1.08
C LEU A 124 -14.75 0.39 -0.40
N ASN A 125 -15.65 1.29 -0.77
CA ASN A 125 -16.01 1.56 -2.16
C ASN A 125 -15.41 2.87 -2.71
N GLY A 126 -14.75 3.66 -1.87
CA GLY A 126 -14.10 4.92 -2.22
C GLY A 126 -15.08 6.05 -2.54
N ASP A 127 -16.29 6.03 -1.94
CA ASP A 127 -17.33 7.04 -2.20
C ASP A 127 -17.33 8.22 -1.21
N GLY A 128 -16.37 8.25 -0.29
CA GLY A 128 -16.20 9.29 0.72
C GLY A 128 -17.11 9.11 1.95
N GLN A 129 -17.85 8.01 2.06
CA GLN A 129 -18.71 7.72 3.20
C GLN A 129 -18.53 6.28 3.64
N THR A 130 -18.43 6.04 4.95
CA THR A 130 -18.62 4.70 5.52
C THR A 130 -20.08 4.49 5.83
N ASN A 131 -20.78 3.75 4.98
CA ASN A 131 -22.21 3.55 5.08
C ASN A 131 -22.64 2.09 4.81
N GLY A 132 -23.92 1.90 4.50
CA GLY A 132 -24.49 0.59 4.20
C GLY A 132 -23.86 -0.10 2.99
N ALA A 133 -23.27 0.65 2.05
CA ALA A 133 -22.55 0.11 0.90
C ALA A 133 -21.28 -0.62 1.35
N ASP A 134 -20.46 0.01 2.19
CA ASP A 134 -19.23 -0.55 2.75
C ASP A 134 -19.53 -1.72 3.68
N LEU A 135 -20.57 -1.58 4.50
CA LEU A 135 -21.05 -2.70 5.30
C LEU A 135 -21.45 -3.90 4.41
N GLY A 136 -22.07 -3.64 3.26
CA GLY A 136 -22.41 -4.68 2.29
C GLY A 136 -21.17 -5.38 1.71
N ILE A 137 -20.10 -4.63 1.45
CA ILE A 137 -18.81 -5.16 0.99
C ILE A 137 -18.19 -6.03 2.09
N LEU A 138 -18.09 -5.52 3.32
CA LEU A 138 -17.54 -6.25 4.47
C LEU A 138 -18.31 -7.55 4.76
N LEU A 139 -19.64 -7.50 4.80
CA LEU A 139 -20.45 -8.68 5.03
C LEU A 139 -20.43 -9.66 3.85
N GLY A 140 -20.21 -9.18 2.63
CA GLY A 140 -20.03 -10.01 1.43
C GLY A 140 -18.75 -10.85 1.46
N ALA A 141 -17.73 -10.38 2.19
CA ALA A 141 -16.44 -11.05 2.38
C ALA A 141 -16.29 -11.75 3.73
N TRP A 142 -17.40 -11.99 4.46
CA TRP A 142 -17.35 -12.51 5.83
C TRP A 142 -16.69 -13.89 5.93
N GLY A 143 -15.80 -14.04 6.91
CA GLY A 143 -15.09 -15.28 7.20
C GLY A 143 -13.58 -15.13 7.00
N ALA A 144 -12.93 -16.25 6.68
CA ALA A 144 -11.51 -16.22 6.37
C ALA A 144 -11.31 -15.35 5.13
N CYS A 145 -10.41 -14.38 5.24
CA CYS A 145 -9.94 -13.59 4.11
C CYS A 145 -9.25 -14.56 3.12
N PRO A 146 -9.81 -14.82 1.92
CA PRO A 146 -9.17 -15.72 0.95
C PRO A 146 -7.98 -15.07 0.26
N LEU A 147 -7.58 -13.86 0.68
CA LEU A 147 -6.21 -13.42 0.53
C LEU A 147 -5.45 -14.14 1.61
N GLY A 148 -5.14 -15.39 1.29
CA GLY A 148 -4.27 -16.19 2.09
C GLY A 148 -3.05 -15.32 2.38
N PRO A 149 -2.58 -15.27 3.63
CA PRO A 149 -1.20 -14.96 3.78
C PRO A 149 -0.45 -15.85 2.77
N CYS A 150 0.25 -15.20 1.86
CA CYS A 150 1.59 -15.64 1.53
C CYS A 150 2.33 -15.83 2.86
N GLU A 151 2.01 -16.87 3.65
CA GLU A 151 2.65 -17.37 4.87
C GLU A 151 2.45 -18.89 4.96
N SER A 152 1.66 -19.50 4.08
CA SER A 152 1.66 -20.95 3.92
C SER A 152 2.72 -21.34 2.89
N PRO A 153 3.70 -22.19 3.26
CA PRO A 153 4.64 -22.83 2.33
C PRO A 153 3.96 -23.70 1.25
N GLN A 154 2.63 -23.76 1.24
CA GLN A 154 1.80 -24.56 0.35
C GLN A 154 0.99 -23.72 -0.64
N SER A 155 1.23 -22.40 -0.74
CA SER A 155 0.67 -21.59 -1.83
C SER A 155 1.12 -22.16 -3.20
N ASP A 156 0.22 -22.11 -4.18
CA ASP A 156 0.53 -22.45 -5.57
C ASP A 156 1.53 -21.50 -6.23
N CYS A 157 1.87 -20.37 -5.60
CA CYS A 157 2.97 -19.50 -6.03
C CYS A 157 4.35 -20.14 -5.81
N CYS A 158 4.43 -21.09 -4.87
CA CYS A 158 5.67 -21.77 -4.48
C CYS A 158 5.88 -23.09 -5.24
N SER A 159 5.07 -23.36 -6.26
CA SER A 159 5.21 -24.54 -7.12
C SER A 159 4.71 -24.24 -8.53
N PRO A 160 5.28 -24.87 -9.58
CA PRO A 160 4.76 -24.68 -10.93
C PRO A 160 3.30 -25.13 -11.02
N ASN A 161 2.41 -24.25 -11.47
CA ASN A 161 0.98 -24.55 -11.60
C ASN A 161 0.55 -24.66 -13.08
N GLY A 162 1.38 -24.17 -14.01
CA GLY A 162 1.17 -24.28 -15.46
C GLY A 162 0.06 -23.40 -16.03
N GLY A 163 -0.66 -22.65 -15.20
CA GLY A 163 -1.55 -21.57 -15.60
C GLY A 163 -0.89 -20.21 -15.46
N PRO A 164 -1.46 -19.14 -16.04
CA PRO A 164 -1.01 -17.77 -15.76
C PRO A 164 -1.31 -17.39 -14.30
N GLY A 165 -0.34 -16.74 -13.65
CA GLY A 165 -0.49 -16.20 -12.31
C GLY A 165 -0.47 -17.26 -11.20
N CYS A 166 -0.78 -16.82 -9.98
CA CYS A 166 -0.89 -17.71 -8.82
C CYS A 166 -1.90 -17.16 -7.80
N SER A 167 -2.25 -17.95 -6.79
CA SER A 167 -3.30 -17.60 -5.82
C SER A 167 -2.99 -16.41 -4.91
N CYS A 168 -1.71 -16.07 -4.70
CA CYS A 168 -1.32 -14.93 -3.87
C CYS A 168 -1.04 -13.72 -4.76
N LEU A 169 -1.99 -12.79 -4.83
CA LEU A 169 -1.92 -11.60 -5.68
C LEU A 169 -0.68 -10.72 -5.39
N VAL A 170 -0.22 -10.63 -4.15
CA VAL A 170 1.00 -9.88 -3.79
C VAL A 170 2.25 -10.56 -4.36
N CYS A 171 2.33 -11.88 -4.24
CA CYS A 171 3.42 -12.66 -4.81
C CYS A 171 3.37 -12.65 -6.34
N GLU A 172 2.20 -12.85 -6.91
CA GLU A 172 1.96 -12.74 -8.35
C GLU A 172 2.41 -11.37 -8.85
N ASN A 173 1.89 -10.28 -8.30
CA ASN A 173 2.23 -8.92 -8.75
C ASN A 173 3.73 -8.66 -8.69
N CYS A 174 4.42 -9.10 -7.64
CA CYS A 174 5.87 -8.97 -7.55
C CYS A 174 6.58 -9.72 -8.68
N VAL A 175 6.28 -11.01 -8.84
CA VAL A 175 6.89 -11.84 -9.89
C VAL A 175 6.55 -11.31 -11.28
N CYS A 176 5.35 -10.78 -11.48
CA CYS A 176 4.89 -10.26 -12.77
C CYS A 176 5.51 -8.93 -13.16
N ILE A 177 5.94 -8.12 -12.19
CA ILE A 177 6.77 -6.94 -12.43
C ILE A 177 8.16 -7.35 -12.92
N VAL A 178 8.72 -8.42 -12.37
CA VAL A 178 10.04 -8.93 -12.75
C VAL A 178 9.98 -9.67 -14.11
N ASP A 179 9.02 -10.57 -14.26
CA ASP A 179 8.75 -11.32 -15.48
C ASP A 179 7.24 -11.42 -15.76
N LYS A 180 6.81 -10.63 -16.75
CA LYS A 180 5.43 -10.54 -17.21
C LYS A 180 4.90 -11.84 -17.83
N SER A 181 5.77 -12.74 -18.28
CA SER A 181 5.32 -14.03 -18.81
C SER A 181 4.68 -14.92 -17.73
N CYS A 182 5.00 -14.70 -16.46
CA CYS A 182 4.43 -15.43 -15.33
C CYS A 182 2.92 -15.16 -15.13
N CYS A 183 2.41 -13.96 -15.44
CA CYS A 183 0.95 -13.67 -15.43
C CYS A 183 0.25 -13.82 -16.78
N GLU A 184 0.99 -13.84 -17.89
CA GLU A 184 0.35 -13.88 -19.21
C GLU A 184 0.39 -15.27 -19.88
N THR A 185 1.34 -16.12 -19.48
CA THR A 185 1.60 -17.39 -20.17
C THR A 185 1.53 -18.59 -19.24
N GLN A 186 2.43 -18.70 -18.28
CA GLN A 186 2.51 -19.84 -17.37
C GLN A 186 3.34 -19.52 -16.13
N TRP A 187 2.91 -20.06 -14.99
CA TRP A 187 3.68 -20.10 -13.76
C TRP A 187 4.52 -21.38 -13.73
N ASP A 188 5.78 -21.26 -14.17
CA ASP A 188 6.73 -22.37 -14.27
C ASP A 188 7.84 -22.31 -13.20
N ALA A 189 8.88 -23.12 -13.35
CA ALA A 189 9.96 -23.21 -12.38
C ALA A 189 10.77 -21.90 -12.25
N ASP A 190 10.83 -21.09 -13.31
CA ASP A 190 11.53 -19.81 -13.29
C ASP A 190 10.70 -18.78 -12.50
N CYS A 191 9.36 -18.77 -12.68
CA CYS A 191 8.45 -17.96 -11.85
C CYS A 191 8.55 -18.31 -10.35
N VAL A 192 8.70 -19.59 -10.01
CA VAL A 192 8.91 -20.04 -8.62
C VAL A 192 10.30 -19.61 -8.07
N GLN A 193 11.33 -19.60 -8.90
CA GLN A 193 12.65 -19.08 -8.50
C GLN A 193 12.60 -17.58 -8.22
N LEU A 194 11.91 -16.81 -9.07
CA LEU A 194 11.67 -15.38 -8.85
C LEU A 194 10.90 -15.14 -7.55
N ALA A 195 9.84 -15.93 -7.32
CA ALA A 195 9.09 -15.90 -6.06
C ALA A 195 10.00 -16.14 -4.84
N THR A 196 10.94 -17.08 -4.93
CA THR A 196 11.77 -17.50 -3.78
C THR A 196 12.94 -16.56 -3.50
N ILE A 197 13.49 -15.89 -4.51
CA ILE A 197 14.76 -15.14 -4.39
C ILE A 197 14.54 -13.63 -4.48
N ASP A 198 13.83 -13.19 -5.52
CA ASP A 198 13.69 -11.76 -5.83
C ASP A 198 12.44 -11.16 -5.17
N CYS A 199 11.45 -11.99 -4.88
CA CYS A 199 10.19 -11.62 -4.26
C CYS A 199 10.00 -12.22 -2.86
N GLU A 200 11.07 -12.63 -2.15
CA GLU A 200 11.00 -13.36 -0.87
C GLU A 200 10.11 -12.68 0.19
N ASN A 201 10.12 -11.35 0.28
CA ASN A 201 9.29 -10.59 1.23
C ASN A 201 7.79 -10.56 0.86
N ASN A 202 7.49 -10.84 -0.41
CA ASN A 202 6.15 -10.88 -0.99
C ASN A 202 5.66 -12.33 -1.20
N CYS A 203 6.56 -13.31 -1.03
CA CYS A 203 6.36 -14.74 -1.33
C CYS A 203 7.17 -15.62 -0.34
N PRO A 204 6.62 -16.10 0.79
CA PRO A 204 7.37 -17.00 1.68
C PRO A 204 7.29 -18.43 1.19
N CYS A 205 8.04 -18.71 0.14
CA CYS A 205 8.22 -20.03 -0.44
C CYS A 205 9.33 -20.83 0.25
N ARG A 206 9.43 -20.74 1.58
CA ARG A 206 10.48 -21.39 2.40
C ARG A 206 9.96 -22.50 3.30
#